data_AF-A0A6B2WV78-F1
#
_entry.id   AF-A0A6B2WV78-F1
#
_cell.length_a   1.000
_cell.length_b   1.000
_cell.length_c   1.000
_cell.angle_alpha   90.00
_cell.angle_beta   90.00
_cell.angle_gamma   90.00
#
_symmetry.space_group_name_H-M   'P 1'
#
loop_
_entity.id
_entity.type
_entity.pdbx_description
1 polymer ?
#
loop_
_entity_poly.entity_id
_entity_poly.type
_entity_poly.pdbx_seq_one_letter_code
_entity_poly.pdbx_strand_id
1 'polypeptide(L)'
;MQRSKFLVGAVGGATAVVALGGLGTYLLAGTESTSGLDRYSTASVDGHKALAANIVEGRTQSRYHPLPWVGDKLSAVSCPTGLKAVAGATLTCTGKKSDGDTVRIPVRVTKADDKSVTWKFER
;
A
#
# COMPACT_ATOMS: atom_id res chain seq x y z
N MET A 1 28.13 46.29 7.82
CA MET A 1 29.49 46.17 8.36
C MET A 1 29.65 44.79 8.99
N GLN A 2 30.69 44.10 8.55
CA GLN A 2 31.14 42.75 8.91
C GLN A 2 31.72 42.71 10.34
N ARG A 3 31.57 41.57 11.05
CA ARG A 3 32.55 40.95 12.02
C ARG A 3 31.82 39.95 12.93
N SER A 4 31.83 38.65 12.63
CA SER A 4 32.90 37.66 12.91
C SER A 4 33.01 37.25 14.38
N LYS A 5 32.59 36.01 14.70
CA LYS A 5 33.38 35.01 15.46
C LYS A 5 32.56 33.73 15.63
N PHE A 6 32.68 32.82 14.67
CA PHE A 6 32.42 31.41 14.93
C PHE A 6 33.77 30.75 15.18
N LEU A 7 34.01 30.45 16.45
CA LEU A 7 35.15 29.70 16.94
C LEU A 7 35.06 28.27 16.39
N VAL A 8 36.03 27.93 15.56
CA VAL A 8 36.41 26.56 15.21
C VAL A 8 36.95 25.91 16.48
N GLY A 9 36.42 24.76 16.88
CA GLY A 9 36.99 23.99 17.98
C GLY A 9 36.29 22.67 18.29
N ALA A 10 37.08 21.60 18.13
CA ALA A 10 36.98 20.28 18.78
C ALA A 10 36.17 19.16 18.08
N VAL A 11 36.87 18.40 17.24
CA VAL A 11 37.17 16.96 17.41
C VAL A 11 36.05 16.05 17.94
N GLY A 12 35.73 15.01 17.18
CA GLY A 12 35.16 13.76 17.70
C GLY A 12 33.90 13.33 16.95
N GLY A 13 33.97 12.18 16.28
CA GLY A 13 32.97 11.70 15.33
C GLY A 13 31.52 11.70 15.84
N ALA A 14 30.62 12.13 14.97
CA ALA A 14 29.21 11.75 15.00
C ALA A 14 28.75 11.59 13.55
N THR A 15 28.23 10.40 13.28
CA THR A 15 27.61 9.95 12.04
C THR A 15 26.81 11.04 11.33
N ALA A 16 27.04 11.20 10.04
CA ALA A 16 26.18 11.98 9.15
C ALA A 16 24.73 11.47 9.29
N VAL A 17 23.90 12.21 10.00
CA VAL A 17 22.46 11.94 10.05
C VAL A 17 21.92 12.39 8.71
N VAL A 18 21.81 11.44 7.77
CA VAL A 18 21.29 11.70 6.44
C VAL A 18 19.83 12.13 6.58
N ALA A 19 19.56 13.39 6.22
CA ALA A 19 18.23 13.96 6.14
C ALA A 19 17.43 13.38 4.96
N LEU A 20 17.07 12.09 5.01
CA LEU A 20 16.24 11.39 4.01
C LEU A 20 14.79 11.16 4.48
N GLY A 21 14.29 11.97 5.43
CA GLY A 21 12.96 11.75 6.01
C GLY A 21 11.78 12.40 5.26
N GLY A 22 12.02 13.42 4.44
CA GLY A 22 10.94 14.36 4.05
C GLY A 22 10.33 14.20 2.66
N LEU A 23 11.05 13.63 1.69
CA LEU A 23 10.62 13.64 0.28
C LEU A 23 10.24 12.27 -0.29
N GLY A 24 10.58 11.17 0.40
CA GLY A 24 10.30 9.80 -0.08
C GLY A 24 8.91 9.27 0.31
N THR A 25 8.34 9.75 1.41
CA THR A 25 7.07 9.22 1.95
C THR A 25 5.84 9.70 1.17
N TYR A 26 5.91 10.87 0.53
CA TYR A 26 4.77 11.46 -0.18
C TYR A 26 4.43 10.77 -1.51
N LEU A 27 5.40 10.12 -2.16
CA LEU A 27 5.19 9.40 -3.42
C LEU A 27 4.66 7.96 -3.22
N LEU A 28 4.89 7.36 -2.03
CA LEU A 28 4.44 6.00 -1.71
C LEU A 28 3.05 5.97 -1.04
N ALA A 29 2.71 7.02 -0.28
CA ALA A 29 1.48 7.08 0.51
C ALA A 29 0.17 7.06 -0.31
N GLY A 30 0.21 7.39 -1.61
CA GLY A 30 -1.00 7.52 -2.44
C GLY A 30 -1.67 6.19 -2.84
N THR A 31 -1.02 5.05 -2.62
CA THR A 31 -1.52 3.71 -3.02
C THR A 31 -1.46 2.66 -1.93
N GLU A 32 -0.80 2.94 -0.80
CA GLU A 32 -0.78 2.06 0.35
C GLU A 32 -2.08 2.19 1.14
N SER A 33 -2.57 1.07 1.65
CA SER A 33 -3.75 1.01 2.49
C SER A 33 -3.50 0.02 3.61
N THR A 34 -3.76 0.46 4.83
CA THR A 34 -3.71 -0.40 6.02
C THR A 34 -5.11 -0.89 6.35
N SER A 35 -5.24 -2.19 6.57
CA SER A 35 -6.48 -2.83 7.02
C SER A 35 -6.26 -3.53 8.35
N GLY A 36 -7.22 -3.41 9.26
CA GLY A 36 -7.26 -4.26 10.45
C GLY A 36 -7.51 -5.71 10.08
N LEU A 37 -7.04 -6.63 10.93
CA LEU A 37 -7.29 -8.06 10.86
C LEU A 37 -8.11 -8.48 12.07
N ASP A 38 -9.40 -8.18 12.01
CA ASP A 38 -10.42 -8.50 13.01
C ASP A 38 -11.33 -9.65 12.53
N ARG A 39 -12.30 -10.05 13.36
CA ARG A 39 -13.20 -11.18 13.07
C ARG A 39 -14.05 -11.04 11.79
N TYR A 40 -14.23 -9.82 11.28
CA TYR A 40 -15.04 -9.54 10.10
C TYR A 40 -14.19 -9.32 8.83
N SER A 41 -12.91 -9.02 9.00
CA SER A 41 -11.97 -8.71 7.91
C SER A 41 -10.91 -9.80 7.70
N THR A 42 -10.81 -10.78 8.60
CA THR A 42 -9.83 -11.86 8.54
C THR A 42 -10.37 -13.10 7.82
N ALA A 43 -9.56 -13.67 6.95
CA ALA A 43 -9.68 -15.02 6.41
C ALA A 43 -8.42 -15.84 6.76
N SER A 44 -8.40 -17.12 6.39
CA SER A 44 -7.20 -17.96 6.46
C SER A 44 -6.81 -18.43 5.06
N VAL A 45 -5.54 -18.27 4.70
CA VAL A 45 -4.98 -18.73 3.43
C VAL A 45 -3.70 -19.50 3.74
N ASP A 46 -3.66 -20.79 3.37
CA ASP A 46 -2.55 -21.70 3.67
C ASP A 46 -2.14 -21.70 5.16
N GLY A 47 -3.13 -21.69 6.06
CA GLY A 47 -2.89 -21.66 7.51
C GLY A 47 -2.40 -20.31 8.07
N HIS A 48 -2.29 -19.28 7.24
CA HIS A 48 -1.90 -17.93 7.66
C HIS A 48 -3.10 -17.00 7.74
N LYS A 49 -3.06 -16.06 8.70
CA LYS A 49 -4.00 -14.94 8.75
C LYS A 49 -3.94 -14.18 7.42
N ALA A 50 -5.09 -13.86 6.86
CA ALA A 50 -5.22 -13.14 5.61
C ALA A 50 -6.30 -12.07 5.74
N LEU A 51 -6.19 -10.99 4.97
CA LEU A 51 -7.31 -10.09 4.74
C LEU A 51 -8.31 -10.78 3.82
N ALA A 52 -9.59 -10.77 4.17
CA ALA A 52 -10.63 -11.43 3.41
C ALA A 52 -10.74 -10.84 1.98
N ALA A 53 -11.01 -11.71 1.00
CA ALA A 53 -11.02 -11.35 -0.42
C ALA A 53 -12.00 -10.21 -0.72
N ASN A 54 -13.20 -10.25 -0.12
CA ASN A 54 -14.24 -9.22 -0.28
C ASN A 54 -13.78 -7.82 0.16
N ILE A 55 -12.87 -7.72 1.14
CA ILE A 55 -12.31 -6.44 1.58
C ILE A 55 -11.35 -5.88 0.53
N VAL A 56 -10.52 -6.75 -0.06
CA VAL A 56 -9.61 -6.39 -1.15
C VAL A 56 -10.40 -6.00 -2.40
N GLU A 57 -11.43 -6.78 -2.75
CA GLU A 57 -12.34 -6.52 -3.87
C GLU A 57 -13.05 -5.17 -3.71
N GLY A 58 -13.67 -4.91 -2.56
CA GLY A 58 -14.39 -3.67 -2.30
C GLY A 58 -13.48 -2.44 -2.34
N ARG A 59 -12.26 -2.53 -1.78
CA ARG A 59 -11.29 -1.43 -1.86
C ARG A 59 -10.77 -1.23 -3.28
N THR A 60 -10.54 -2.33 -4.01
CA THR A 60 -10.15 -2.27 -5.42
C THR A 60 -11.24 -1.60 -6.23
N GLN A 61 -12.48 -2.06 -6.14
CA GLN A 61 -13.62 -1.45 -6.79
C GLN A 61 -13.73 0.02 -6.42
N SER A 62 -13.68 0.38 -5.14
CA SER A 62 -13.73 1.79 -4.69
C SER A 62 -12.61 2.66 -5.26
N ARG A 63 -11.40 2.11 -5.44
CA ARG A 63 -10.27 2.84 -6.03
C ARG A 63 -10.44 3.06 -7.54
N TYR A 64 -11.09 2.13 -8.23
CA TYR A 64 -11.28 2.14 -9.69
C TYR A 64 -12.73 2.52 -10.11
N HIS A 65 -13.61 2.90 -9.18
CA HIS A 65 -14.97 3.38 -9.48
C HIS A 65 -14.94 4.91 -9.63
N PRO A 66 -15.48 5.49 -10.72
CA PRO A 66 -14.90 6.72 -11.25
C PRO A 66 -15.44 7.96 -10.55
N LEU A 67 -14.49 8.82 -10.18
CA LEU A 67 -14.67 10.26 -10.25
C LEU A 67 -14.92 10.67 -11.71
N PRO A 68 -15.73 11.72 -11.97
CA PRO A 68 -16.29 12.07 -13.28
C PRO A 68 -15.30 12.34 -14.43
N TRP A 69 -13.98 12.32 -14.19
CA TRP A 69 -12.92 12.54 -15.18
C TRP A 69 -12.10 11.28 -15.52
N VAL A 70 -12.35 10.12 -14.87
CA VAL A 70 -11.53 8.89 -15.05
C VAL A 70 -12.20 7.85 -15.96
N GLY A 71 -13.45 8.05 -16.39
CA GLY A 71 -14.06 7.34 -17.52
C GLY A 71 -14.38 5.84 -17.36
N ASP A 72 -13.55 5.05 -16.68
CA ASP A 72 -13.67 3.60 -16.67
C ASP A 72 -14.13 3.06 -15.32
N LYS A 73 -15.42 2.71 -15.25
CA LYS A 73 -15.99 1.98 -14.11
C LYS A 73 -15.48 0.55 -14.13
N LEU A 74 -14.57 0.24 -13.22
CA LEU A 74 -14.22 -1.16 -12.96
C LEU A 74 -15.38 -1.86 -12.25
N SER A 75 -15.91 -2.89 -12.88
CA SER A 75 -17.01 -3.72 -12.39
C SER A 75 -16.54 -5.16 -12.19
N ALA A 76 -17.30 -5.95 -11.43
CA ALA A 76 -17.04 -7.38 -11.23
C ALA A 76 -15.59 -7.68 -10.79
N VAL A 77 -15.08 -6.91 -9.81
CA VAL A 77 -13.78 -7.19 -9.22
C VAL A 77 -13.87 -8.49 -8.43
N SER A 78 -12.99 -9.43 -8.74
CA SER A 78 -12.86 -10.70 -8.02
C SER A 78 -11.40 -10.96 -7.69
N CYS A 79 -11.14 -11.34 -6.45
CA CYS A 79 -9.82 -11.76 -5.97
C CYS A 79 -9.90 -13.28 -5.66
N PRO A 80 -8.99 -14.10 -6.19
CA PRO A 80 -9.10 -15.57 -6.10
C PRO A 80 -9.02 -16.10 -4.67
N THR A 81 -8.32 -15.38 -3.80
CA THR A 81 -8.12 -15.71 -2.40
C THR A 81 -8.09 -14.44 -1.55
N GLY A 82 -8.06 -14.61 -0.22
CA GLY A 82 -7.68 -13.52 0.68
C GLY A 82 -6.22 -13.10 0.48
N LEU A 83 -5.89 -11.88 0.91
CA LEU A 83 -4.52 -11.35 0.92
C LEU A 83 -3.80 -11.82 2.17
N LYS A 84 -2.93 -12.83 2.00
CA LYS A 84 -2.09 -13.38 3.06
C LYS A 84 -1.36 -12.23 3.78
N ALA A 85 -1.53 -12.13 5.10
CA ALA A 85 -0.91 -11.09 5.92
C ALA A 85 0.56 -11.42 6.22
N VAL A 86 1.35 -11.50 5.15
CA VAL A 86 2.79 -11.75 5.18
C VAL A 86 3.44 -10.69 4.29
N ALA A 87 4.46 -10.00 4.79
CA ALA A 87 5.17 -8.99 4.02
C ALA A 87 5.73 -9.61 2.72
N GLY A 88 5.50 -8.94 1.60
CA GLY A 88 5.90 -9.41 0.28
C GLY A 88 4.89 -10.34 -0.41
N ALA A 89 3.84 -10.80 0.29
CA ALA A 89 2.78 -11.60 -0.33
C ALA A 89 2.08 -10.81 -1.44
N THR A 90 1.79 -11.51 -2.55
CA THR A 90 1.12 -10.93 -3.70
C THR A 90 -0.08 -11.75 -4.11
N LEU A 91 -1.11 -11.08 -4.62
CA LEU A 91 -2.19 -11.71 -5.36
C LEU A 91 -2.60 -10.85 -6.54
N THR A 92 -3.29 -11.44 -7.50
CA THR A 92 -3.81 -10.71 -8.66
C THR A 92 -5.33 -10.80 -8.64
N CYS A 93 -5.98 -9.67 -8.41
CA CYS A 93 -7.42 -9.55 -8.62
C CYS A 93 -7.69 -9.32 -10.11
N THR A 94 -8.87 -9.69 -10.56
CA THR A 94 -9.35 -9.40 -11.91
C THR A 94 -10.57 -8.50 -11.82
N GLY A 95 -10.66 -7.50 -12.69
CA GLY A 95 -11.86 -6.68 -12.86
C GLY A 95 -12.24 -6.55 -14.32
N LYS A 96 -13.46 -6.11 -14.59
CA LYS A 96 -13.98 -5.83 -15.93
C LYS A 96 -14.10 -4.33 -16.14
N LYS A 97 -13.60 -3.82 -17.27
CA LYS A 97 -13.86 -2.44 -17.69
C LYS A 97 -15.24 -2.31 -18.33
N SER A 98 -15.67 -1.07 -18.53
CA SER A 98 -16.91 -0.72 -19.23
C SER A 98 -16.94 -1.27 -20.67
N ASP A 99 -15.78 -1.33 -21.33
CA ASP A 99 -15.57 -1.86 -22.68
C ASP A 99 -15.53 -3.40 -22.76
N GLY A 100 -15.60 -4.10 -21.62
CA GLY A 100 -15.62 -5.57 -21.54
C GLY A 100 -14.25 -6.22 -21.33
N ASP A 101 -13.16 -5.44 -21.42
CA ASP A 101 -11.81 -5.93 -21.19
C ASP A 101 -11.61 -6.39 -19.74
N THR A 102 -10.81 -7.44 -19.58
CA THR A 102 -10.37 -7.91 -18.26
C THR A 102 -9.07 -7.23 -17.86
N VAL A 103 -9.08 -6.54 -16.72
CA VAL A 103 -7.89 -5.94 -16.12
C VAL A 103 -7.37 -6.86 -15.02
N ARG A 104 -6.05 -7.07 -15.02
CA ARG A 104 -5.34 -7.73 -13.92
C ARG A 104 -4.80 -6.67 -12.98
N ILE A 105 -5.07 -6.82 -11.69
CA ILE A 105 -4.78 -5.84 -10.66
C ILE A 105 -3.89 -6.53 -9.63
N PRO A 106 -2.56 -6.41 -9.78
CA PRO A 106 -1.63 -6.95 -8.82
C PRO A 106 -1.71 -6.17 -7.50
N VAL A 107 -1.76 -6.90 -6.40
CA VAL A 107 -1.82 -6.40 -5.03
C VAL A 107 -0.65 -7.01 -4.27
N ARG A 108 0.08 -6.17 -3.53
CA ARG A 108 1.22 -6.58 -2.71
C ARG A 108 1.08 -6.11 -1.27
N VAL A 109 1.38 -6.99 -0.32
CA VAL A 109 1.59 -6.62 1.08
C VAL A 109 2.97 -5.99 1.26
N THR A 110 3.01 -4.77 1.77
CA THR A 110 4.26 -4.09 2.14
C THR A 110 4.64 -4.34 3.58
N LYS A 111 3.66 -4.47 4.47
CA LYS A 111 3.86 -4.76 5.89
C LYS A 111 2.73 -5.63 6.44
N ALA A 112 3.03 -6.53 7.35
CA ALA A 112 2.04 -7.27 8.10
C ALA A 112 2.42 -7.35 9.58
N ASP A 113 1.41 -7.20 10.42
CA ASP A 113 1.45 -7.34 11.88
C ASP A 113 0.29 -8.26 12.30
N ASP A 114 0.26 -8.74 13.55
CA ASP A 114 -0.78 -9.69 14.02
C ASP A 114 -2.22 -9.16 13.92
N LYS A 115 -2.36 -7.83 13.92
CA LYS A 115 -3.64 -7.10 13.96
C LYS A 115 -3.90 -6.28 12.72
N SER A 116 -2.94 -6.13 11.81
CA SER A 116 -3.08 -5.26 10.65
C SER A 116 -2.20 -5.68 9.49
N VAL A 117 -2.63 -5.36 8.28
CA VAL A 117 -1.85 -5.55 7.06
C VAL A 117 -1.85 -4.27 6.24
N THR A 118 -0.67 -3.83 5.82
CA THR A 118 -0.47 -2.73 4.89
C THR A 118 -0.13 -3.27 3.52
N TRP A 119 -0.86 -2.80 2.52
CA TRP A 119 -0.77 -3.32 1.17
C TRP A 119 -1.04 -2.23 0.14
N LYS A 120 -0.61 -2.47 -1.10
CA LYS A 120 -0.77 -1.54 -2.21
C LYS A 120 -1.11 -2.24 -3.51
N PHE A 121 -1.62 -1.46 -4.45
CA PHE A 121 -1.73 -1.87 -5.84
C PHE A 121 -0.38 -1.69 -6.53
N GLU A 122 0.07 -2.71 -7.26
CA GLU A 122 1.20 -2.55 -8.18
C GLU A 122 0.67 -2.05 -9.54
N ARG A 123 1.48 -1.25 -10.23
CA ARG A 123 1.22 -0.78 -11.60
C ARG A 123 2.13 -1.52 -12.56
#